data_AF-A0A381IDJ0-F1
#
_entry.id   AF-A0A381IDJ0-F1
#
_cell.length_a   1.000
_cell.length_b   1.000
_cell.length_c   1.000
_cell.angle_alpha   90.00
_cell.angle_beta   90.00
_cell.angle_gamma   90.00
#
_symmetry.space_group_name_H-M   'P 1'
#
loop_
_entity.id
_entity.type
_entity.pdbx_description
1 polymer ?
#
loop_
_entity_poly.entity_id
_entity_poly.type
_entity_poly.pdbx_seq_one_letter_code
_entity_poly.pdbx_strand_id
1 'polypeptide(L)'
;MLTNLKKKLKEKLSSEFDENIIERVIDFLKSYNLVNDSVLAQKIVNTNVNLNKCGKNRIKQNLYNKGINRSTINEAVSELDKDTEFENAMYLAKKRYERVKKEDKKKIYQKISQHLSYKGFDYDIIKRVLNKLLNFDEYDI
;
A
#
# COMPACT_ATOMS: atom_id res chain seq x y z
N MET A 1 17.30 -15.53 -0.99
CA MET A 1 17.37 -14.06 -1.23
C MET A 1 17.53 -13.34 0.10
N LEU A 2 18.51 -12.45 0.21
CA LEU A 2 18.74 -11.64 1.41
C LEU A 2 17.57 -10.65 1.59
N THR A 3 16.87 -10.69 2.72
CA THR A 3 15.87 -9.69 3.07
C THR A 3 16.53 -8.31 3.22
N ASN A 4 15.87 -7.22 2.82
CA ASN A 4 16.46 -5.87 2.80
C ASN A 4 16.94 -5.44 4.21
N LEU A 5 16.33 -5.95 5.28
CA LEU A 5 16.87 -5.74 6.63
C LEU A 5 18.24 -6.39 6.85
N LYS A 6 18.47 -7.62 6.36
CA LYS A 6 19.80 -8.26 6.38
C LYS A 6 20.80 -7.42 5.57
N LYS A 7 20.37 -6.84 4.44
CA LYS A 7 21.20 -5.93 3.63
C LYS A 7 21.55 -4.65 4.40
N LYS A 8 20.57 -3.95 5.01
CA LYS A 8 20.79 -2.72 5.79
C LYS A 8 21.66 -2.94 7.03
N LEU A 9 21.45 -4.05 7.75
CA LEU A 9 22.27 -4.40 8.89
C LEU A 9 23.71 -4.67 8.46
N LYS A 10 23.90 -5.37 7.34
CA LYS A 10 25.23 -5.62 6.78
C LYS A 10 25.92 -4.32 6.36
N GLU A 11 25.23 -3.44 5.61
CA GLU A 11 25.77 -2.13 5.22
C GLU A 11 26.15 -1.26 6.43
N LYS A 12 25.38 -1.33 7.52
CA LYS A 12 25.62 -0.51 8.71
C LYS A 12 26.70 -1.06 9.64
N LEU A 13 26.92 -2.37 9.64
CA LEU A 13 27.87 -3.06 10.54
C LEU A 13 29.17 -3.46 9.85
N SER A 14 29.23 -3.43 8.51
CA SER A 14 30.40 -3.88 7.74
C SER A 14 31.67 -3.06 7.96
N SER A 15 31.57 -1.85 8.50
CA SER A 15 32.73 -1.02 8.84
C SER A 15 33.35 -1.35 10.21
N GLU A 16 32.62 -2.07 11.07
CA GLU A 16 33.01 -2.28 12.48
C GLU A 16 33.14 -3.76 12.85
N PHE A 17 32.58 -4.67 12.05
CA PHE A 17 32.53 -6.10 12.38
C PHE A 17 32.81 -6.99 11.16
N ASP A 18 33.40 -8.15 11.43
CA ASP A 18 33.62 -9.18 10.42
C ASP A 18 32.31 -9.73 9.87
N GLU A 19 32.32 -10.14 8.61
CA GLU A 19 31.15 -10.68 7.91
C GLU A 19 30.54 -11.88 8.65
N ASN A 20 31.37 -12.78 9.18
CA ASN A 20 30.92 -13.94 9.96
C ASN A 20 30.18 -13.54 11.26
N ILE A 21 30.60 -12.46 11.91
CA ILE A 21 29.93 -11.95 13.12
C ILE A 21 28.58 -11.35 12.74
N ILE A 22 28.55 -10.55 11.66
CA ILE A 22 27.33 -9.94 11.14
C ILE A 22 26.31 -11.02 10.76
N GLU A 23 26.74 -12.10 10.10
CA GLU A 23 25.85 -13.21 9.75
C GLU A 23 25.25 -13.90 10.99
N ARG A 24 26.08 -14.22 12.00
CA ARG A 24 25.60 -14.83 13.26
C ARG A 24 24.63 -13.92 14.01
N VAL A 25 24.88 -12.61 14.05
CA VAL A 25 23.96 -11.65 14.67
C VAL A 25 22.63 -11.60 13.93
N ILE A 26 22.65 -11.63 12.59
CA ILE A 26 21.43 -11.61 11.79
C ILE A 26 20.62 -12.90 11.98
N ASP A 27 21.29 -14.05 12.07
CA ASP A 27 20.63 -15.32 12.33
C ASP A 27 20.09 -15.40 13.77
N PHE A 28 20.79 -14.81 14.74
CA PHE A 28 20.28 -14.61 16.10
C PHE A 28 19.01 -13.74 16.10
N LEU A 29 19.03 -12.57 15.44
CA LEU A 29 17.87 -11.67 15.37
C LEU A 29 16.65 -12.32 14.70
N LYS A 30 16.88 -13.20 13.72
CA LYS A 30 15.82 -13.98 13.05
C LYS A 30 15.29 -15.11 13.93
N SER A 31 16.18 -15.91 14.53
CA SER A 31 15.80 -17.07 15.36
C SER A 31 15.01 -16.67 16.61
N TYR A 32 15.30 -15.49 17.17
CA TYR A 32 14.53 -14.91 18.28
C TYR A 32 13.34 -14.07 17.83
N ASN A 33 13.01 -14.06 16.53
CA ASN A 33 11.89 -13.33 15.94
C ASN A 33 11.91 -11.80 16.20
N LEU A 34 13.08 -11.25 16.57
CA LEU A 34 13.31 -9.82 16.77
C LEU A 34 13.24 -9.06 15.43
N VAL A 35 13.45 -9.79 14.34
CA VAL A 35 13.25 -9.35 12.95
C VAL A 35 12.25 -10.29 12.28
N ASN A 36 11.04 -9.80 12.05
CA ASN A 36 9.99 -10.55 11.35
C ASN A 36 9.33 -9.68 10.27
N ASP A 37 9.62 -10.02 9.01
CA ASP A 37 9.12 -9.31 7.84
C ASP A 37 7.60 -9.42 7.69
N SER A 38 6.98 -10.53 8.10
CA SER A 38 5.52 -10.72 8.06
C SER A 38 4.82 -9.82 9.09
N VAL A 39 5.34 -9.73 10.31
CA VAL A 39 4.82 -8.82 11.35
C VAL A 39 4.98 -7.36 10.92
N LEU A 40 6.13 -7.02 10.35
CA LEU A 40 6.35 -5.68 9.79
C LEU A 40 5.39 -5.39 8.64
N ALA A 41 5.20 -6.36 7.74
CA ALA A 41 4.27 -6.23 6.62
C ALA A 41 2.84 -5.96 7.11
N GLN A 42 2.35 -6.75 8.07
CA GLN A 42 1.00 -6.59 8.61
C GLN A 42 0.81 -5.21 9.27
N LYS A 43 1.80 -4.73 10.03
CA LYS A 43 1.75 -3.38 10.63
C LYS A 43 1.67 -2.30 9.55
N ILE A 44 2.44 -2.43 8.48
CA ILE A 44 2.43 -1.48 7.36
C ILE A 44 1.09 -1.54 6.63
N VAL A 45 0.55 -2.73 6.38
CA VAL A 45 -0.78 -2.92 5.76
C VAL A 45 -1.84 -2.21 6.59
N ASN A 46 -1.96 -2.54 7.88
CA ASN A 46 -2.95 -1.95 8.79
C ASN A 46 -2.85 -0.42 8.85
N THR A 47 -1.63 0.11 8.96
CA THR A 47 -1.37 1.56 8.94
C THR A 47 -1.87 2.19 7.65
N ASN A 48 -1.58 1.58 6.50
CA ASN A 48 -1.93 2.16 5.22
C ASN A 48 -3.42 2.07 4.90
N VAL A 49 -4.10 0.99 5.32
CA VAL A 49 -5.55 0.85 5.17
C VAL A 49 -6.27 1.85 6.07
N ASN A 50 -5.99 1.82 7.38
CA ASN A 50 -6.83 2.52 8.35
C ASN A 50 -6.50 4.03 8.44
N LEU A 51 -5.21 4.37 8.45
CA LEU A 51 -4.77 5.76 8.64
C LEU A 51 -4.62 6.47 7.29
N ASN A 52 -3.85 5.89 6.36
CA ASN A 52 -3.54 6.56 5.09
C ASN A 52 -4.62 6.39 4.01
N LYS A 53 -5.50 5.40 4.17
CA LYS A 53 -6.57 5.03 3.24
C LYS A 53 -6.05 4.77 1.83
N CYS A 54 -4.96 4.01 1.76
CA CYS A 54 -4.31 3.65 0.50
C CYS A 54 -4.93 2.37 -0.08
N GLY A 55 -4.96 2.29 -1.41
CA GLY A 55 -5.31 1.07 -2.11
C GLY A 55 -4.16 0.07 -2.15
N LYS A 56 -4.49 -1.17 -2.52
CA LYS A 56 -3.61 -2.35 -2.52
C LYS A 56 -2.28 -2.12 -3.23
N ASN A 57 -2.26 -1.43 -4.36
CA ASN A 57 -1.02 -1.22 -5.13
C ASN A 57 -0.06 -0.27 -4.42
N ARG A 58 -0.58 0.76 -3.75
CA ARG A 58 0.27 1.67 -2.95
C ARG A 58 0.83 0.97 -1.73
N ILE A 59 0.05 0.08 -1.11
CA ILE A 59 0.50 -0.77 0.01
C ILE A 59 1.63 -1.68 -0.46
N LYS A 60 1.46 -2.39 -1.58
CA LYS A 60 2.52 -3.23 -2.18
C LYS A 60 3.80 -2.44 -2.45
N GLN A 61 3.70 -1.25 -3.04
CA GLN A 61 4.85 -0.37 -3.28
C GLN A 61 5.55 0.03 -1.97
N ASN A 62 4.79 0.40 -0.93
CA ASN A 62 5.35 0.77 0.36
C ASN A 62 6.11 -0.40 1.01
N LEU A 63 5.55 -1.61 0.96
CA LEU A 63 6.22 -2.82 1.45
C LEU A 63 7.48 -3.15 0.65
N TYR A 64 7.43 -3.00 -0.68
CA TYR A 64 8.57 -3.19 -1.56
C TYR A 64 9.70 -2.18 -1.28
N ASN A 65 9.36 -0.92 -1.04
CA ASN A 65 10.34 0.12 -0.68
C ASN A 65 10.95 -0.09 0.71
N LYS A 66 10.24 -0.79 1.60
CA LYS A 66 10.80 -1.30 2.87
C LYS A 66 11.62 -2.58 2.68
N GLY A 67 11.55 -3.16 1.48
CA GLY A 67 12.35 -4.28 1.04
C GLY A 67 11.91 -5.64 1.53
N ILE A 68 10.62 -5.75 1.82
CA ILE A 68 9.95 -7.00 2.11
C ILE A 68 9.88 -7.78 0.79
N ASN A 69 10.13 -9.09 0.85
CA ASN A 69 10.15 -9.93 -0.34
C ASN A 69 8.77 -10.04 -0.99
N ARG A 70 8.72 -10.43 -2.27
CA ARG A 70 7.46 -10.48 -3.04
C ARG A 70 6.43 -11.47 -2.48
N SER A 71 6.84 -12.62 -1.96
CA SER A 71 5.93 -13.62 -1.40
C SER A 71 5.22 -13.10 -0.15
N THR A 72 5.97 -12.52 0.80
CA THR A 72 5.43 -11.92 2.02
C THR A 72 4.56 -10.70 1.71
N ILE A 73 4.92 -9.90 0.69
CA ILE A 73 4.05 -8.82 0.22
C ILE A 73 2.71 -9.37 -0.26
N ASN A 74 2.73 -10.39 -1.12
CA ASN A 74 1.52 -10.95 -1.70
C ASN A 74 0.61 -11.56 -0.63
N GLU A 75 1.20 -12.27 0.34
CA GLU A 75 0.50 -12.82 1.50
C GLU A 75 -0.16 -11.71 2.32
N ALA A 76 0.61 -10.69 2.74
CA ALA A 76 0.12 -9.61 3.59
C ALA A 76 -1.01 -8.77 2.95
N VAL A 77 -1.08 -8.73 1.61
CA VAL A 77 -2.14 -8.01 0.88
C VAL A 77 -3.23 -8.92 0.31
N SER A 78 -3.12 -10.24 0.50
CA SER A 78 -4.10 -11.21 0.01
C SER A 78 -5.40 -11.15 0.80
N GLU A 79 -5.30 -10.88 2.11
CA GLU A 79 -6.42 -10.79 3.05
C GLU A 79 -7.07 -9.40 3.11
N LEU A 80 -6.66 -8.48 2.24
CA LEU A 80 -7.26 -7.16 2.19
C LEU A 80 -8.73 -7.27 1.77
N ASP A 81 -9.59 -6.86 2.69
CA ASP A 81 -11.03 -6.77 2.46
C ASP A 81 -11.33 -5.73 1.37
N LYS A 82 -12.00 -6.19 0.30
CA LYS A 82 -12.39 -5.35 -0.84
C LYS A 82 -13.44 -4.32 -0.45
N ASP A 83 -14.28 -4.59 0.55
CA ASP A 83 -15.31 -3.65 0.99
C ASP A 83 -14.68 -2.50 1.77
N THR A 84 -13.74 -2.80 2.68
CA THR A 84 -12.91 -1.79 3.34
C THR A 84 -12.12 -0.94 2.32
N GLU A 85 -11.56 -1.57 1.29
CA GLU A 85 -10.86 -0.84 0.22
C GLU A 85 -11.81 0.11 -0.54
N PHE A 86 -13.02 -0.36 -0.85
CA PHE A 86 -14.06 0.44 -1.50
C PHE A 86 -14.49 1.63 -0.63
N GLU A 87 -14.75 1.42 0.67
CA GLU A 87 -15.17 2.48 1.58
C GLU A 87 -14.09 3.56 1.74
N ASN A 88 -12.82 3.16 1.83
CA ASN A 88 -11.70 4.08 1.85
C ASN A 88 -11.58 4.90 0.56
N ALA A 89 -11.75 4.24 -0.60
CA ALA A 89 -11.74 4.91 -1.90
C ALA A 89 -12.91 5.91 -2.03
N MET A 90 -14.12 5.50 -1.61
CA MET A 90 -15.32 6.34 -1.60
C MET A 90 -15.14 7.58 -0.71
N TYR A 91 -14.58 7.41 0.49
CA TYR A 91 -14.27 8.51 1.39
C TYR A 91 -13.34 9.55 0.75
N LEU A 92 -12.25 9.10 0.12
CA LEU A 92 -11.31 9.98 -0.57
C LEU A 92 -11.93 10.64 -1.81
N ALA A 93 -12.75 9.90 -2.55
CA ALA A 93 -13.44 10.39 -3.73
C ALA A 93 -14.42 11.52 -3.38
N LYS A 94 -15.25 11.35 -2.34
CA LYS A 94 -16.15 12.40 -1.82
C LYS A 94 -15.40 13.66 -1.43
N LYS A 95 -14.30 13.52 -0.68
CA LYS A 95 -13.43 14.66 -0.32
C LYS A 95 -12.82 15.35 -1.55
N ARG A 96 -12.42 14.59 -2.56
CA ARG A 96 -11.86 15.14 -3.79
C ARG A 96 -12.94 15.85 -4.62
N TYR A 97 -14.13 15.27 -4.71
CA TYR A 97 -15.29 15.82 -5.40
C TYR A 97 -15.64 17.22 -4.89
N GLU A 98 -15.70 17.43 -3.57
CA GLU A 98 -15.98 18.75 -2.99
C GLU A 98 -15.03 19.85 -3.49
N ARG A 99 -13.78 19.50 -3.84
CA ARG A 99 -12.77 20.43 -4.35
C ARG A 99 -12.88 20.69 -5.85
N VAL A 100 -13.52 19.79 -6.60
CA VAL A 100 -13.57 19.83 -8.07
C VAL A 100 -14.98 19.94 -8.63
N LYS A 101 -16.03 19.96 -7.78
CA LYS A 101 -17.45 19.95 -8.17
C LYS A 101 -17.93 21.11 -9.05
N LYS A 102 -17.12 22.18 -9.20
CA LYS A 102 -17.40 23.33 -10.08
C LYS A 102 -16.90 23.13 -11.52
N GLU A 103 -16.17 22.04 -11.79
CA GLU A 103 -15.65 21.70 -13.11
C GLU A 103 -16.70 20.93 -13.93
N ASP A 104 -16.45 20.75 -15.22
CA ASP A 104 -17.28 19.89 -16.07
C ASP A 104 -17.19 18.40 -15.65
N LYS A 105 -18.24 17.63 -15.94
CA LYS A 105 -18.37 16.21 -15.55
C LYS A 105 -17.15 15.37 -15.96
N LYS A 106 -16.62 15.60 -17.17
CA LYS A 106 -15.46 14.86 -17.71
C LYS A 106 -14.20 15.16 -16.90
N LYS A 107 -13.93 16.43 -16.58
CA LYS A 107 -12.82 16.82 -15.71
C LYS A 107 -12.99 16.31 -14.28
N ILE A 108 -14.21 16.32 -13.72
CA ILE A 108 -14.48 15.75 -12.40
C ILE A 108 -14.08 14.27 -12.37
N TYR A 109 -14.60 13.48 -13.32
CA TYR A 109 -14.28 12.06 -13.46
C TYR A 109 -12.77 11.83 -13.55
N GLN A 110 -12.09 12.57 -14.44
CA GLN A 110 -10.65 12.44 -14.65
C GLN A 110 -9.86 12.79 -13.38
N LYS A 111 -10.16 13.92 -12.71
CA LYS A 111 -9.44 14.38 -11.51
C LYS A 111 -9.64 13.46 -10.31
N ILE A 112 -10.80 12.83 -10.16
CA ILE A 112 -11.06 11.86 -9.09
C ILE A 112 -10.39 10.53 -9.42
N SER A 113 -10.52 10.04 -10.66
CA SER A 113 -9.87 8.80 -11.13
C SER A 113 -8.35 8.86 -10.93
N GLN A 114 -7.70 9.94 -11.37
CA GLN A 114 -6.26 10.15 -11.17
C GLN A 114 -5.88 10.20 -9.69
N HIS A 115 -6.70 10.83 -8.85
CA HIS A 115 -6.44 10.90 -7.42
C HIS A 115 -6.47 9.52 -6.77
N LEU A 116 -7.48 8.70 -7.08
CA LEU A 116 -7.60 7.35 -6.54
C LEU A 116 -6.52 6.41 -7.09
N SER A 117 -6.16 6.53 -8.37
CA SER A 117 -5.04 5.81 -8.98
C SER A 117 -3.72 6.14 -8.28
N TYR A 118 -3.45 7.43 -8.00
CA TYR A 118 -2.29 7.85 -7.22
C TYR A 118 -2.30 7.28 -5.78
N LYS A 119 -3.50 7.12 -5.20
CA LYS A 119 -3.68 6.46 -3.90
C LYS A 119 -3.56 4.93 -3.97
N GLY A 120 -3.42 4.37 -5.17
CA GLY A 120 -3.09 2.96 -5.43
C GLY A 120 -4.27 2.01 -5.44
N PHE A 121 -5.49 2.51 -5.66
CA PHE A 121 -6.66 1.66 -5.86
C PHE A 121 -6.64 1.04 -7.26
N ASP A 122 -7.12 -0.20 -7.36
CA ASP A 122 -7.28 -0.88 -8.64
C ASP A 122 -8.40 -0.26 -9.47
N TYR A 123 -8.33 -0.43 -10.79
CA TYR A 123 -9.27 0.15 -11.74
C TYR A 123 -10.73 -0.19 -11.43
N ASP A 124 -11.03 -1.44 -11.04
CA ASP A 124 -12.39 -1.87 -10.74
C ASP A 124 -13.00 -1.15 -9.54
N ILE A 125 -12.21 -0.91 -8.48
CA ILE A 125 -12.64 -0.12 -7.32
C ILE A 125 -12.87 1.32 -7.74
N ILE A 126 -11.95 1.91 -8.52
CA ILE A 126 -12.07 3.29 -9.01
C ILE A 126 -13.36 3.45 -9.83
N LYS A 127 -13.62 2.53 -10.77
CA LYS A 127 -14.81 2.54 -11.61
C LYS A 127 -16.09 2.44 -10.77
N ARG A 128 -16.16 1.46 -9.85
CA ARG A 128 -17.32 1.30 -8.93
C ARG A 128 -17.58 2.56 -8.10
N VAL A 129 -16.53 3.18 -7.57
CA VAL A 129 -16.63 4.42 -6.77
C VAL A 129 -17.13 5.58 -7.62
N LEU A 130 -16.58 5.77 -8.82
CA LEU A 130 -16.99 6.86 -9.73
C LEU A 130 -18.43 6.70 -10.19
N ASN A 131 -18.86 5.50 -10.56
CA ASN A 131 -20.26 5.23 -10.94
C ASN A 131 -21.21 5.55 -9.79
N LYS A 132 -20.91 5.07 -8.57
CA LYS A 132 -21.74 5.34 -7.38
C LYS A 132 -21.71 6.80 -6.93
N LEU A 133 -20.61 7.52 -7.14
CA LEU A 133 -20.47 8.92 -6.69
C LEU A 133 -21.13 9.91 -7.65
N LEU A 134 -21.04 9.64 -8.96
CA LEU A 134 -21.48 10.56 -10.00
C LEU A 134 -22.82 10.14 -10.63
N ASN A 135 -23.42 9.04 -10.16
CA ASN A 135 -24.66 8.44 -10.67
C ASN A 135 -24.65 8.32 -12.20
N PHE A 136 -23.57 7.78 -12.78
CA PHE A 136 -23.48 7.62 -14.24
C PHE A 136 -24.53 6.67 -14.81
N ASP A 137 -25.21 5.87 -13.97
CA ASP A 137 -26.25 4.93 -14.39
C ASP A 137 -27.65 5.57 -14.55
N GLU A 138 -27.84 6.87 -14.27
CA GLU A 138 -29.15 7.55 -14.45
C GLU A 138 -29.21 8.57 -15.61
N TYR A 139 -28.08 9.02 -16.17
CA TYR A 139 -28.10 9.98 -17.28
C TYR A 139 -26.88 9.80 -18.21
N ASP A 140 -27.13 9.07 -19.30
CA ASP A 140 -26.44 9.03 -20.60
C ASP A 140 -24.93 8.72 -20.64
N ILE A 141 -24.58 7.56 -21.24
CA ILE A 141 -24.10 7.46 -22.63
C ILE A 141 -24.68 6.18 -23.27
#